data_AF-A0A674K0Y6-F1
#
_entry.id   AF-A0A674K0Y6-F1
#
_cell.length_a   1.000
_cell.length_b   1.000
_cell.length_c   1.000
_cell.angle_alpha   90.00
_cell.angle_beta   90.00
_cell.angle_gamma   90.00
#
_symmetry.space_group_name_H-M   'P 1'
#
loop_
_entity.id
_entity.type
_entity.pdbx_description
1 polymer ?
#
loop_
_entity_poly.entity_id
_entity_poly.type
_entity_poly.pdbx_seq_one_letter_code
_entity_poly.pdbx_strand_id
1 'polypeptide(L)'
;MAVSWSQFNRENLPGWNYTFWQWFDGVMEVLKKHQKPHWNDGAILGFVNKQQAHDLLINKPDGTFLLRFSDSEIGGITIAWKFDSPDRNLWNLKPFTTRDFSIRSLADRLGDLSYLNYVFPDRPKDEVFSKYYTPVLCKAVDGYVKPQIKQVVPDISDPTAQITAGGQAPLLLLAAPSVLPCAPPPHSVHYAA
;
A
#
# COMPACT_ATOMS: atom_id res chain seq x y z
N MET A 1 10.66 8.22 -33.92
CA MET A 1 11.29 9.21 -33.03
C MET A 1 12.57 8.58 -32.51
N ALA A 2 13.72 9.28 -32.56
CA ALA A 2 15.01 8.75 -32.12
C ALA A 2 15.40 9.38 -30.78
N VAL A 3 15.88 8.58 -29.83
CA VAL A 3 16.39 9.03 -28.53
C VAL A 3 17.91 8.99 -28.59
N SER A 4 18.59 10.09 -28.25
CA SER A 4 20.06 10.11 -28.23
C SER A 4 20.62 9.40 -27.00
N TRP A 5 21.87 8.94 -27.06
CA TRP A 5 22.57 8.41 -25.88
C TRP A 5 22.67 9.45 -24.76
N SER A 6 22.81 10.73 -25.12
CA SER A 6 22.87 11.80 -24.12
C SER A 6 21.55 11.91 -23.37
N GLN A 7 20.42 11.92 -24.06
CA GLN A 7 19.08 11.92 -23.45
C GLN A 7 18.82 10.67 -22.60
N PHE A 8 19.41 9.53 -22.97
CA PHE A 8 19.20 8.28 -22.25
C PHE A 8 19.98 8.18 -20.93
N ASN A 9 21.26 8.58 -20.90
CA ASN A 9 22.14 8.32 -19.77
C ASN A 9 23.18 9.42 -19.46
N ARG A 10 23.06 10.62 -20.01
CA ARG A 10 23.96 11.75 -19.66
C ARG A 10 23.21 13.00 -19.23
N GLU A 11 22.09 13.29 -19.86
CA GLU A 11 21.24 14.41 -19.54
C GLU A 11 20.30 14.03 -18.39
N ASN A 12 20.17 14.95 -17.44
CA ASN A 12 19.24 14.77 -16.34
C ASN A 12 17.81 14.98 -16.82
N LEU A 13 16.86 14.28 -16.19
CA LEU A 13 15.45 14.49 -16.46
C LEU A 13 15.05 15.92 -16.05
N PRO A 14 14.13 16.57 -16.80
CA PRO A 14 13.65 17.91 -16.45
C PRO A 14 13.10 17.95 -15.03
N GLY A 15 13.63 18.85 -14.21
CA GLY A 15 13.22 19.01 -12.80
C GLY A 15 13.88 18.04 -11.81
N TRP A 16 14.78 17.16 -12.26
CA TRP A 16 15.47 16.18 -11.42
C TRP A 16 16.98 16.22 -11.62
N ASN A 17 17.69 15.66 -10.64
CA ASN A 17 19.14 15.60 -10.56
C ASN A 17 19.69 14.20 -10.90
N TYR A 18 18.94 13.43 -11.71
CA TYR A 18 19.31 12.09 -12.18
C TYR A 18 18.86 11.88 -13.64
N THR A 19 19.51 10.95 -14.32
CA THR A 19 19.22 10.58 -15.73
C THR A 19 18.06 9.60 -15.82
N PHE A 20 17.51 9.45 -17.04
CA PHE A 20 16.50 8.43 -17.31
C PHE A 20 16.99 7.02 -16.93
N TRP A 21 18.21 6.67 -17.36
CA TRP A 21 18.78 5.36 -17.06
C TRP A 21 18.92 5.10 -15.55
N GLN A 22 19.39 6.07 -14.78
CA GLN A 22 19.50 5.93 -13.32
C GLN A 22 18.14 5.68 -12.66
N TRP A 23 17.11 6.41 -13.09
CA TRP A 23 15.75 6.19 -12.62
C TRP A 23 15.25 4.78 -12.99
N PHE A 24 15.41 4.39 -14.26
CA PHE A 24 14.96 3.10 -14.77
C PHE A 24 15.68 1.93 -14.10
N ASP A 25 16.98 2.04 -13.90
CA ASP A 25 17.77 1.01 -13.20
C ASP A 25 17.32 0.85 -11.75
N GLY A 26 17.04 1.96 -11.04
CA GLY A 26 16.47 1.90 -9.69
C GLY A 26 15.09 1.23 -9.64
N VAL A 27 14.23 1.49 -10.64
CA VAL A 27 12.95 0.78 -10.80
C VAL A 27 13.17 -0.71 -11.01
N MET A 28 14.10 -1.09 -11.90
CA MET A 28 14.45 -2.49 -12.16
C MET A 28 15.00 -3.19 -10.93
N GLU A 29 15.80 -2.50 -10.11
CA GLU A 29 16.35 -3.04 -8.87
C GLU A 29 15.24 -3.40 -7.87
N VAL A 30 14.31 -2.47 -7.62
CA VAL A 30 13.17 -2.70 -6.71
C VAL A 30 12.26 -3.80 -7.22
N LEU A 31 12.01 -3.82 -8.53
CA LEU A 31 11.22 -4.85 -9.18
C LEU A 31 11.84 -6.23 -8.97
N LYS A 32 13.14 -6.37 -9.26
CA LYS A 32 13.85 -7.64 -9.14
C LYS A 32 13.96 -8.13 -7.70
N LYS A 33 14.22 -7.24 -6.75
CA LYS A 33 14.48 -7.60 -5.35
C LYS A 33 13.22 -7.88 -4.55
N HIS A 34 12.17 -7.06 -4.69
CA HIS A 34 11.02 -7.10 -3.78
C HIS A 34 9.70 -7.39 -4.47
N GLN A 35 9.53 -7.03 -5.74
CA GLN A 35 8.21 -6.97 -6.37
C GLN A 35 8.00 -7.93 -7.54
N LYS A 36 9.00 -8.78 -7.85
CA LYS A 36 8.93 -9.79 -8.90
C LYS A 36 7.64 -10.64 -8.87
N PRO A 37 7.19 -11.18 -7.72
CA PRO A 37 5.93 -11.92 -7.68
C PRO A 37 4.71 -11.05 -8.06
N HIS A 38 4.59 -9.87 -7.45
CA HIS A 38 3.50 -8.92 -7.74
C HIS A 38 3.48 -8.43 -9.19
N TRP A 39 4.66 -8.28 -9.81
CA TRP A 39 4.80 -7.92 -11.21
C TRP A 39 4.33 -9.04 -12.15
N ASN A 40 4.75 -10.27 -11.88
CA ASN A 40 4.40 -11.43 -12.71
C ASN A 40 2.88 -11.72 -12.69
N ASP A 41 2.21 -11.43 -11.58
CA ASP A 41 0.75 -11.53 -11.47
C ASP A 41 0.00 -10.33 -12.08
N GLY A 42 0.72 -9.38 -12.65
CA GLY A 42 0.17 -8.15 -13.20
C GLY A 42 -0.49 -7.26 -12.15
N ALA A 43 -0.16 -7.39 -10.86
CA ALA A 43 -0.71 -6.52 -9.79
C ALA A 43 -0.17 -5.09 -9.90
N ILE A 44 1.02 -4.93 -10.48
CA ILE A 44 1.68 -3.64 -10.68
C ILE A 44 1.52 -3.23 -12.15
N LEU A 45 0.92 -2.06 -12.38
CA LEU A 45 0.80 -1.47 -13.71
C LEU A 45 2.14 -0.85 -14.14
N GLY A 46 2.87 -0.26 -13.19
CA GLY A 46 4.26 0.15 -13.35
C GLY A 46 4.42 1.49 -14.06
N PHE A 47 4.61 1.47 -15.38
CA PHE A 47 5.02 2.64 -16.16
C PHE A 47 3.82 3.51 -16.56
N VAL A 48 3.29 4.24 -15.57
CA VAL A 48 2.14 5.14 -15.75
C VAL A 48 2.40 6.43 -15.01
N ASN A 49 2.26 7.56 -15.69
CA ASN A 49 2.45 8.87 -15.08
C ASN A 49 1.24 9.27 -14.22
N LYS A 50 1.38 10.36 -13.45
CA LYS A 50 0.31 10.83 -12.56
C LYS A 50 -1.02 11.10 -13.29
N GLN A 51 -0.98 11.70 -14.49
CA GLN A 51 -2.17 12.05 -15.25
C GLN A 51 -2.87 10.81 -15.82
N GLN A 52 -2.12 9.89 -16.40
CA GLN A 52 -2.63 8.63 -16.92
C GLN A 52 -3.25 7.79 -15.80
N ALA A 53 -2.59 7.73 -14.63
CA ALA A 53 -3.15 7.04 -13.47
C ALA A 53 -4.49 7.66 -13.04
N HIS A 54 -4.58 8.99 -13.10
CA HIS A 54 -5.80 9.71 -12.81
C HIS A 54 -6.93 9.35 -13.80
N ASP A 55 -6.64 9.40 -15.09
CA ASP A 55 -7.60 9.14 -16.16
C ASP A 55 -8.08 7.67 -16.17
N LEU A 56 -7.23 6.73 -15.76
CA LEU A 56 -7.60 5.32 -15.62
C LEU A 56 -8.52 5.07 -14.42
N LEU A 57 -8.36 5.83 -13.34
CA LEU A 57 -9.12 5.64 -12.10
C LEU A 57 -10.42 6.47 -12.05
N ILE A 58 -10.52 7.60 -12.76
CA ILE A 58 -11.68 8.52 -12.66
C ILE A 58 -13.03 7.85 -12.96
N ASN A 59 -13.04 6.88 -13.88
CA ASN A 59 -14.24 6.15 -14.31
C ASN A 59 -14.43 4.80 -13.58
N LYS A 60 -13.63 4.52 -12.55
CA LYS A 60 -13.68 3.28 -11.78
C LYS A 60 -14.45 3.45 -10.46
N PRO A 61 -14.93 2.34 -9.85
CA PRO A 61 -15.59 2.41 -8.55
C PRO A 61 -14.63 2.88 -7.45
N ASP A 62 -15.18 3.43 -6.37
CA ASP A 62 -14.39 3.95 -5.26
C ASP A 62 -13.64 2.84 -4.52
N GLY A 63 -12.45 3.16 -4.02
CA GLY A 63 -11.53 2.16 -3.48
C GLY A 63 -10.78 1.36 -4.55
N THR A 64 -10.94 1.68 -5.84
CA THR A 64 -10.05 1.18 -6.90
C THR A 64 -8.70 1.87 -6.82
N PHE A 65 -7.64 1.08 -6.88
CA PHE A 65 -6.26 1.57 -6.86
C PHE A 65 -5.40 0.90 -7.92
N LEU A 66 -4.28 1.55 -8.22
CA LEU A 66 -3.22 1.02 -9.06
C LEU A 66 -1.86 1.30 -8.45
N LEU A 67 -0.91 0.44 -8.79
CA LEU A 67 0.49 0.56 -8.41
C LEU A 67 1.28 1.06 -9.62
N ARG A 68 2.02 2.15 -9.44
CA ARG A 68 2.87 2.74 -10.48
C ARG A 68 4.25 3.10 -9.92
N PHE A 69 5.24 3.17 -10.78
CA PHE A 69 6.56 3.67 -10.43
C PHE A 69 6.50 5.19 -10.22
N SER A 70 7.23 5.67 -9.23
CA SER A 70 7.31 7.10 -8.94
C SER A 70 8.23 7.77 -9.95
N ASP A 71 7.74 8.85 -10.57
CA ASP A 71 8.55 9.69 -11.46
C ASP A 71 9.52 10.59 -10.67
N SER A 72 9.25 10.80 -9.38
CA SER A 72 9.99 11.72 -8.51
C SER A 72 11.03 11.04 -7.62
N GLU A 73 10.88 9.74 -7.40
CA GLU A 73 11.72 8.98 -6.46
C GLU A 73 12.28 7.75 -7.15
N ILE A 74 13.61 7.68 -7.26
CA ILE A 74 14.32 6.57 -7.89
C ILE A 74 13.99 5.27 -7.14
N GLY A 75 13.51 4.27 -7.89
CA GLY A 75 13.10 2.99 -7.29
C GLY A 75 11.86 3.08 -6.38
N GLY A 76 11.12 4.19 -6.44
CA GLY A 76 9.89 4.37 -5.68
C GLY A 76 8.71 3.68 -6.36
N ILE A 77 7.85 3.02 -5.59
CA ILE A 77 6.53 2.56 -6.03
C ILE A 77 5.47 3.32 -5.24
N THR A 78 4.53 3.95 -5.92
CA THR A 78 3.42 4.68 -5.31
C THR A 78 2.09 3.98 -5.58
N ILE A 79 1.16 4.18 -4.65
CA ILE A 79 -0.23 3.74 -4.76
C ILE A 79 -1.05 4.96 -5.13
N ALA A 80 -1.73 4.90 -6.27
CA ALA A 80 -2.76 5.85 -6.65
C ALA A 80 -4.13 5.21 -6.42
N TRP A 81 -5.05 5.89 -5.72
CA TRP A 81 -6.39 5.36 -5.47
C TRP A 81 -7.45 6.45 -5.60
N LYS A 82 -8.64 6.02 -6.02
CA LYS A 82 -9.82 6.85 -6.06
C LYS A 82 -10.51 6.81 -4.69
N PHE A 83 -10.77 7.99 -4.13
CA PHE A 83 -11.58 8.13 -2.92
C PHE A 83 -12.97 8.65 -3.26
N ASP A 84 -13.96 8.27 -2.45
CA ASP A 84 -15.30 8.83 -2.53
C ASP A 84 -15.26 10.25 -1.94
N SER A 85 -15.04 11.22 -2.82
CA SER A 85 -15.12 12.64 -2.46
C SER A 85 -15.97 13.37 -3.50
N PRO A 86 -16.74 14.40 -3.08
CA PRO A 86 -17.53 15.21 -4.01
C PRO A 86 -16.70 15.81 -5.16
N ASP A 87 -15.41 16.07 -4.90
CA ASP A 87 -14.47 16.62 -5.88
C ASP A 87 -13.77 15.57 -6.77
N ARG A 88 -14.12 14.26 -6.65
CA ARG A 88 -13.42 13.14 -7.32
C ARG A 88 -11.89 13.18 -7.11
N ASN A 89 -11.45 13.47 -5.89
CA ASN A 89 -10.04 13.63 -5.62
C ASN A 89 -9.33 12.26 -5.69
N LEU A 90 -8.31 12.22 -6.54
CA LEU A 90 -7.41 11.08 -6.70
C LEU A 90 -6.15 11.32 -5.88
N TRP A 91 -5.88 10.39 -4.98
CA TRP A 91 -4.79 10.53 -4.03
C TRP A 91 -3.63 9.63 -4.45
N ASN A 92 -2.41 10.09 -4.20
CA ASN A 92 -1.19 9.32 -4.42
C ASN A 92 -0.43 9.25 -3.10
N LEU A 93 -0.08 8.05 -2.65
CA LEU A 93 0.73 7.89 -1.45
C LEU A 93 2.16 8.29 -1.71
N LYS A 94 2.86 8.65 -0.64
CA LYS A 94 4.31 8.78 -0.70
C LYS A 94 4.91 7.47 -1.26
N PRO A 95 5.83 7.56 -2.23
CA PRO A 95 6.47 6.38 -2.79
C PRO A 95 7.16 5.52 -1.72
N PHE A 96 7.05 4.21 -1.87
CA PHE A 96 7.79 3.22 -1.08
C PHE A 96 9.05 2.82 -1.81
N THR A 97 10.15 2.77 -1.07
CA THR A 97 11.48 2.40 -1.56
C THR A 97 11.87 0.99 -1.12
N THR A 98 13.00 0.49 -1.60
CA THR A 98 13.64 -0.76 -1.12
C THR A 98 13.73 -0.84 0.41
N ARG A 99 14.01 0.30 1.07
CA ARG A 99 14.09 0.37 2.55
C ARG A 99 12.73 0.09 3.19
N ASP A 100 11.66 0.65 2.61
CA ASP A 100 10.29 0.45 3.09
C ASP A 100 9.86 -1.01 2.96
N PHE A 101 10.21 -1.66 1.85
CA PHE A 101 9.91 -3.08 1.60
C PHE A 101 10.71 -4.03 2.48
N SER A 102 11.86 -3.59 2.98
CA SER A 102 12.67 -4.35 3.93
C SER A 102 12.06 -4.36 5.33
N ILE A 103 11.34 -3.29 5.70
CA ILE A 103 10.61 -3.20 6.97
C ILE A 103 9.31 -4.02 6.90
N ARG A 104 8.57 -3.86 5.80
CA ARG A 104 7.30 -4.56 5.60
C ARG A 104 6.96 -4.70 4.14
N SER A 105 6.45 -5.87 3.77
CA SER A 105 6.11 -6.21 2.39
C SER A 105 5.04 -5.28 1.81
N LEU A 106 5.02 -5.14 0.48
CA LEU A 106 4.00 -4.36 -0.21
C LEU A 106 2.59 -4.91 0.05
N ALA A 107 2.43 -6.23 0.01
CA ALA A 107 1.15 -6.89 0.27
C ALA A 107 0.63 -6.56 1.67
N ASP A 108 1.46 -6.70 2.70
CA ASP A 108 1.03 -6.42 4.07
C ASP A 108 0.63 -4.94 4.27
N ARG A 109 1.35 -4.01 3.63
CA ARG A 109 1.00 -2.58 3.63
C ARG A 109 -0.33 -2.32 2.94
N LEU A 110 -0.61 -2.98 1.83
CA LEU A 110 -1.91 -2.91 1.13
C LEU A 110 -3.03 -3.54 1.95
N GLY A 111 -2.73 -4.60 2.70
CA GLY A 111 -3.67 -5.27 3.59
C GLY A 111 -4.15 -4.37 4.73
N ASP A 112 -3.29 -3.49 5.26
CA ASP A 112 -3.68 -2.55 6.31
C ASP A 112 -4.67 -1.47 5.84
N LEU A 113 -4.63 -1.13 4.55
CA LEU A 113 -5.48 -0.11 3.96
C LEU A 113 -6.82 -0.75 3.58
N SER A 114 -7.77 -0.75 4.53
CA SER A 114 -9.09 -1.35 4.36
C SER A 114 -9.96 -0.66 3.30
N TYR A 115 -9.73 0.63 3.05
CA TYR A 115 -10.44 1.39 2.02
C TYR A 115 -9.98 1.08 0.58
N LEU A 116 -8.91 0.31 0.41
CA LEU A 116 -8.49 -0.21 -0.89
C LEU A 116 -9.18 -1.55 -1.15
N ASN A 117 -10.03 -1.61 -2.17
CA ASN A 117 -10.89 -2.76 -2.44
C ASN A 117 -10.54 -3.46 -3.75
N TYR A 118 -10.24 -2.68 -4.80
CA TYR A 118 -10.05 -3.20 -6.14
C TYR A 118 -8.70 -2.79 -6.72
N VAL A 119 -7.99 -3.76 -7.29
CA VAL A 119 -6.79 -3.54 -8.11
C VAL A 119 -7.25 -3.32 -9.55
N PHE A 120 -6.81 -2.21 -10.14
CA PHE A 120 -7.07 -1.92 -11.55
C PHE A 120 -6.66 -3.12 -12.45
N PRO A 121 -7.47 -3.49 -13.46
CA PRO A 121 -8.71 -2.84 -13.88
C PRO A 121 -9.92 -3.09 -12.97
N ASP A 122 -10.20 -4.34 -12.55
CA ASP A 122 -11.40 -4.69 -11.78
C ASP A 122 -11.20 -5.99 -10.94
N ARG A 123 -10.01 -6.20 -10.36
CA ARG A 123 -9.71 -7.40 -9.55
C ARG A 123 -9.85 -7.11 -8.07
N PRO A 124 -10.48 -7.96 -7.25
CA PRO A 124 -10.54 -7.74 -5.81
C PRO A 124 -9.13 -7.84 -5.20
N LYS A 125 -8.81 -6.93 -4.26
CA LYS A 125 -7.51 -6.85 -3.58
C LYS A 125 -7.11 -8.19 -2.97
N ASP A 126 -8.04 -8.85 -2.30
CA ASP A 126 -7.76 -10.09 -1.59
C ASP A 126 -7.43 -11.23 -2.56
N GLU A 127 -8.02 -11.30 -3.75
CA GLU A 127 -7.65 -12.32 -4.74
C GLU A 127 -6.20 -12.16 -5.21
N VAL A 128 -5.74 -10.92 -5.38
CA VAL A 128 -4.40 -10.61 -5.87
C VAL A 128 -3.33 -10.75 -4.78
N PHE A 129 -3.62 -10.25 -3.57
CA PHE A 129 -2.63 -10.10 -2.50
C PHE A 129 -2.74 -11.11 -1.35
N SER A 130 -3.84 -11.85 -1.20
CA SER A 130 -4.04 -12.81 -0.09
C SER A 130 -2.88 -13.81 0.05
N LYS A 131 -2.36 -14.30 -1.07
CA LYS A 131 -1.22 -15.24 -1.11
C LYS A 131 0.11 -14.66 -0.62
N TYR A 132 0.22 -13.33 -0.54
CA TYR A 132 1.43 -12.63 -0.11
C TYR A 132 1.31 -12.06 1.31
N TYR A 133 0.16 -12.19 1.96
CA TYR A 133 0.00 -11.74 3.34
C TYR A 133 0.82 -12.60 4.29
N THR A 134 1.61 -11.94 5.13
CA THR A 134 2.37 -12.60 6.17
C THR A 134 1.37 -13.09 7.22
N PRO A 135 1.27 -14.41 7.48
CA PRO A 135 0.36 -14.91 8.50
C PRO A 135 0.75 -14.31 9.86
N VAL A 136 -0.25 -13.79 10.56
CA VAL A 136 -0.06 -13.28 11.92
C VAL A 136 0.32 -14.46 12.80
N LEU A 137 1.61 -14.60 13.11
CA LEU A 137 2.09 -15.55 14.11
C LEU A 137 1.65 -15.05 15.49
N CYS A 138 0.39 -15.29 15.83
CA CYS A 138 -0.22 -14.92 17.12
C CYS A 138 0.25 -15.80 18.29
N LYS A 139 1.17 -16.75 18.07
CA LYS A 139 1.62 -17.61 19.15
C LYS A 139 2.60 -16.82 20.02
N ALA A 140 2.12 -16.35 21.16
CA ALA A 140 2.97 -15.91 22.25
C ALA A 140 3.96 -17.04 22.55
N VAL A 141 5.24 -16.76 22.31
CA VAL A 141 6.32 -17.62 22.78
C VAL A 141 6.70 -17.04 24.13
N ASP A 142 6.49 -17.82 25.20
CA ASP A 142 6.97 -17.48 26.55
C ASP A 142 6.35 -16.20 27.16
N GLY A 143 5.07 -15.92 26.89
CA GLY A 143 4.35 -14.78 27.47
C GLY A 143 4.64 -13.42 26.82
N TYR A 144 5.57 -13.34 25.87
CA TYR A 144 5.84 -12.12 25.10
C TYR A 144 4.98 -12.04 23.84
N VAL A 145 4.18 -10.98 23.75
CA VAL A 145 3.40 -10.65 22.55
C VAL A 145 4.28 -9.82 21.61
N LYS A 146 4.46 -10.28 20.37
CA LYS A 146 5.26 -9.56 19.37
C LYS A 146 4.47 -8.35 18.85
N PRO A 147 4.99 -7.11 18.93
CA PRO A 147 4.32 -5.94 18.40
C PRO A 147 4.20 -6.01 16.87
N GLN A 148 3.09 -5.54 16.32
CA GLN A 148 2.85 -5.43 14.88
C GLN A 148 2.76 -3.97 14.47
N ILE A 149 3.57 -3.57 13.48
CA ILE A 149 3.49 -2.25 12.84
C ILE A 149 2.34 -2.29 11.85
N LYS A 150 1.45 -1.28 11.80
CA LYS A 150 0.40 -1.11 10.77
C LYS A 150 0.56 0.22 10.03
N GLN A 151 0.28 0.23 8.73
CA GLN A 151 0.22 1.43 7.91
C GLN A 151 -1.16 2.06 8.03
N VAL A 152 -1.20 3.35 8.37
CA VAL A 152 -2.41 4.16 8.43
C VAL A 152 -2.13 5.49 7.74
N VAL A 153 -3.10 6.00 6.98
CA VAL A 153 -3.04 7.35 6.41
C VAL A 153 -3.90 8.26 7.29
N PRO A 154 -3.31 9.24 7.98
CA PRO A 154 -4.05 10.22 8.78
C PRO A 154 -5.10 10.95 7.92
N ASP A 155 -6.22 11.37 8.53
CA ASP A 155 -7.40 12.03 7.91
C ASP A 155 -8.32 11.18 7.02
N ILE A 156 -7.96 9.95 6.65
CA ILE A 156 -8.84 9.07 5.84
C ILE A 156 -9.67 8.14 6.73
N SER A 157 -9.18 7.88 7.95
CA SER A 157 -9.83 7.03 8.93
C SER A 157 -10.75 7.84 9.86
N ASP A 158 -11.78 8.50 9.33
CA ASP A 158 -13.01 8.82 10.09
C ASP A 158 -14.09 9.48 9.22
N PRO A 159 -15.05 8.71 8.66
CA PRO A 159 -16.33 9.28 8.23
C PRO A 159 -17.20 9.77 9.40
N THR A 160 -16.73 9.62 10.66
CA THR A 160 -17.42 10.06 11.88
C THR A 160 -16.88 11.34 12.52
N ALA A 161 -15.74 11.88 12.06
CA ALA A 161 -15.09 13.03 12.71
C ALA A 161 -15.42 14.40 12.09
N GLN A 162 -16.34 14.47 11.10
CA GLN A 162 -16.71 15.72 10.45
C GLN A 162 -18.12 16.20 10.81
N ILE A 163 -18.49 16.26 12.09
CA ILE A 163 -19.48 17.25 12.58
C ILE A 163 -19.11 17.68 14.00
N THR A 164 -18.17 18.61 14.16
CA THR A 164 -18.30 19.76 15.07
C THR A 164 -17.08 20.68 14.93
N ALA A 165 -17.20 21.66 14.03
CA ALA A 165 -16.43 22.88 14.15
C ALA A 165 -17.00 23.67 15.33
N GLY A 166 -16.32 23.63 16.48
CA GLY A 166 -16.70 24.40 17.65
C GLY A 166 -15.93 24.01 18.90
N GLY A 167 -14.78 24.67 19.12
CA GLY A 167 -14.20 24.98 20.45
C GLY A 167 -13.97 23.85 21.45
N GLN A 168 -12.69 23.74 21.87
CA GLN A 168 -12.13 22.96 22.99
C GLN A 168 -11.61 21.57 22.61
N ALA A 169 -10.29 21.42 22.78
CA ALA A 169 -9.58 20.16 22.67
C ALA A 169 -10.07 19.19 23.76
N PRO A 170 -10.47 17.95 23.41
CA PRO A 170 -10.57 16.91 24.41
C PRO A 170 -9.20 16.25 24.59
N LEU A 171 -8.74 16.20 25.84
CA LEU A 171 -7.69 15.28 26.28
C LEU A 171 -8.04 13.87 25.82
N LEU A 172 -7.24 13.30 24.92
CA LEU A 172 -7.34 11.90 24.53
C LEU A 172 -7.01 11.03 25.75
N LEU A 173 -8.05 10.60 26.46
CA LEU A 173 -7.96 9.46 27.36
C LEU A 173 -7.65 8.25 26.49
N LEU A 174 -6.42 7.74 26.58
CA LEU A 174 -6.00 6.51 25.93
C LEU A 174 -6.88 5.37 26.46
N ALA A 175 -7.94 5.02 25.74
CA ALA A 175 -8.69 3.80 26.01
C ALA A 175 -7.75 2.62 25.74
N ALA A 176 -7.39 1.89 26.79
CA ALA A 176 -6.61 0.67 26.68
C ALA A 176 -7.34 -0.30 25.72
N PRO A 177 -6.62 -0.99 24.81
CA PRO A 177 -7.26 -1.94 23.92
C PRO A 177 -7.89 -3.06 24.76
N SER A 178 -9.21 -3.23 24.61
CA SER A 178 -9.93 -4.33 25.24
C SER A 178 -9.41 -5.64 24.66
N VAL A 179 -8.75 -6.44 25.49
CA VAL A 179 -8.29 -7.78 25.16
C VAL A 179 -9.54 -8.66 25.08
N LEU A 180 -9.99 -8.98 23.87
CA LEU A 180 -11.01 -10.03 23.68
C LEU A 180 -10.41 -11.36 24.14
N PRO A 181 -11.03 -12.08 25.10
CA PRO A 181 -10.60 -13.43 25.41
C PRO A 181 -10.92 -14.35 24.24
N CYS A 182 -9.89 -15.05 23.73
CA CYS A 182 -10.04 -16.07 22.71
C CYS A 182 -10.90 -17.23 23.26
N ALA A 183 -11.90 -17.68 22.51
CA ALA A 183 -12.77 -18.79 22.89
C ALA A 183 -11.96 -20.11 22.99
N PRO A 184 -12.20 -20.95 24.02
CA PRO A 184 -11.50 -22.23 24.15
C PRO A 184 -11.96 -23.23 23.07
N PRO A 185 -11.08 -24.15 22.63
CA PRO A 185 -11.42 -25.19 21.67
C PRO A 185 -12.38 -26.23 22.29
N PRO A 186 -13.20 -26.92 21.47
CA PRO A 186 -14.12 -27.94 21.97
C PRO A 186 -13.35 -29.15 22.51
N HIS A 187 -13.68 -29.56 23.74
CA HIS A 187 -13.16 -30.77 24.34
C HIS A 187 -13.65 -32.02 23.57
N SER A 188 -12.71 -32.74 22.94
CA SER A 188 -12.95 -34.10 22.45
C SER A 188 -13.09 -35.04 23.64
N VAL A 189 -14.30 -35.56 23.88
CA VAL A 189 -14.54 -36.61 24.88
C VAL A 189 -14.11 -37.95 24.27
N HIS A 190 -12.98 -38.48 24.71
CA HIS A 190 -12.65 -39.89 24.48
C HIS A 190 -13.48 -40.76 25.43
N TYR A 191 -14.40 -41.55 24.90
CA TYR A 191 -14.90 -42.74 25.59
C TYR A 191 -13.90 -43.87 25.36
N ALA A 192 -13.25 -44.34 26.43
CA ALA A 192 -12.59 -45.63 26.45
C ALA A 192 -13.61 -46.73 26.83
N ALA A 193 -13.36 -47.92 26.28
CA ALA A 193 -14.21 -49.12 26.27
C ALA A 193 -14.72 -49.59 27.64
#